data_AF-A0A2V0QUW6-F1
#
_entry.id   AF-A0A2V0QUW6-F1
#
_cell.length_a   1.000
_cell.length_b   1.000
_cell.length_c   1.000
_cell.angle_alpha   90.00
_cell.angle_beta   90.00
_cell.angle_gamma   90.00
#
_symmetry.space_group_name_H-M   'P 1'
#
loop_
_entity.id
_entity.type
_entity.pdbx_description
1 polymer ?
#
loop_
_entity_poly.entity_id
_entity_poly.type
_entity_poly.pdbx_seq_one_letter_code
_entity_poly.pdbx_strand_id
1 'polypeptide(L)'
;MGGRIIVESVAGCSWNGWPDDRGIRSLIISALKQELVTVDQYIAEAQEKHRGIERNALWLSQTVLEEKWNEAAKALFDVGGRLWANYNLLGIDQVSLLKLAVPQAGERVGNWTWHELSDRARSHSAQDLLHLNRLHS
;
A
#
# COMPACT_ATOMS: atom_id res chain seq x y z
N MET A 1 -43.58 53.63 38.78
CA MET A 1 -44.47 52.59 39.33
C MET A 1 -44.22 51.31 38.55
N GLY A 2 -43.39 50.40 39.09
CA GLY A 2 -42.99 49.17 38.42
C GLY A 2 -43.97 48.03 38.73
N GLY A 3 -44.68 47.55 37.72
CA GLY A 3 -45.56 46.39 37.82
C GLY A 3 -44.79 45.10 37.56
N ARG A 4 -44.74 44.20 38.55
CA ARG A 4 -44.36 42.79 38.36
C ARG A 4 -45.42 42.12 37.49
N ILE A 5 -45.02 41.55 36.36
CA ILE A 5 -45.85 40.58 35.63
C ILE A 5 -45.74 39.27 36.43
N ILE A 6 -46.81 38.93 37.15
CA ILE A 6 -46.99 37.58 37.70
C ILE A 6 -47.49 36.73 36.53
N VAL A 7 -46.75 35.67 36.20
CA VAL A 7 -47.05 34.76 35.09
C VAL A 7 -48.22 33.86 35.51
N GLU A 8 -49.43 34.40 35.54
CA GLU A 8 -50.65 33.61 35.59
C GLU A 8 -51.54 33.99 34.40
N SER A 9 -52.02 32.95 33.71
CA SER A 9 -52.99 32.99 32.62
C SER A 9 -52.46 33.24 31.20
N VAL A 10 -51.82 32.19 30.65
CA VAL A 10 -52.17 31.70 29.31
C VAL A 10 -52.96 30.40 29.50
N ALA A 11 -54.14 30.49 30.11
CA ALA A 11 -55.04 29.35 30.36
C ALA A 11 -56.12 29.22 29.27
N GLY A 12 -55.73 29.42 28.00
CA GLY A 12 -56.64 29.36 26.85
C GLY A 12 -56.08 28.63 25.62
N CYS A 13 -54.80 28.27 25.61
CA CYS A 13 -54.24 27.37 24.60
C CYS A 13 -54.46 25.93 25.10
N SER A 14 -55.35 25.21 24.43
CA SER A 14 -55.55 23.77 24.63
C SER A 14 -54.24 23.02 24.36
N TRP A 15 -53.54 22.60 25.41
CA TRP A 15 -52.31 21.79 25.35
C TRP A 15 -52.59 20.31 25.05
N ASN A 16 -53.78 19.98 24.55
CA ASN A 16 -54.29 18.61 24.45
C ASN A 16 -53.67 17.81 23.29
N GLY A 17 -52.80 18.44 22.49
CA GLY A 17 -52.10 17.83 21.36
C GLY A 17 -50.59 17.67 21.55
N TRP A 18 -50.03 18.10 22.69
CA TRP A 18 -48.61 17.93 22.97
C TRP A 18 -48.34 16.54 23.57
N PRO A 19 -47.27 15.86 23.14
CA PRO A 19 -46.90 14.59 23.75
C PRO A 19 -46.61 14.76 25.24
N ASP A 20 -47.08 13.82 26.07
CA ASP A 20 -46.69 13.76 27.48
C ASP A 20 -45.18 13.47 27.61
N ASP A 21 -44.62 13.53 28.82
CA ASP A 21 -43.18 13.28 29.05
C ASP A 21 -42.72 11.93 28.47
N ARG A 22 -43.60 10.93 28.41
CA ARG A 22 -43.31 9.62 27.79
C ARG A 22 -43.30 9.70 26.26
N GLY A 23 -44.24 10.46 25.67
CA GLY A 23 -44.28 10.78 24.26
C GLY A 23 -43.05 11.57 23.80
N ILE A 24 -42.61 12.56 24.59
CA ILE A 24 -41.37 13.32 24.31
C ILE A 24 -40.16 12.38 24.35
N ARG A 25 -40.04 11.52 25.37
CA ARG A 25 -38.97 10.51 25.44
C ARG A 25 -38.99 9.55 24.25
N SER A 26 -40.17 9.13 23.82
CA SER A 26 -40.32 8.24 22.66
C SER A 26 -39.84 8.90 21.36
N LEU A 27 -40.18 10.17 21.15
CA LEU A 27 -39.73 10.95 19.98
C LEU A 27 -38.21 11.14 19.98
N ILE A 28 -37.61 11.46 21.13
CA ILE A 28 -36.15 11.59 21.27
C ILE A 28 -35.44 10.26 20.98
N ILE A 29 -35.92 9.16 21.55
CA ILE A 29 -35.35 7.83 21.30
C ILE A 29 -35.46 7.45 19.82
N SER A 30 -36.57 7.79 19.17
CA SER A 30 -36.78 7.49 17.75
C SER A 30 -35.85 8.32 16.86
N ALA A 31 -35.68 9.61 17.16
CA ALA A 31 -34.73 10.47 16.45
C ALA A 31 -33.28 9.99 16.61
N LEU A 32 -32.85 9.64 17.84
CA LEU A 32 -31.51 9.12 18.10
C LEU A 32 -31.26 7.77 17.40
N LYS A 33 -32.26 6.89 17.34
CA LYS A 33 -32.16 5.64 16.58
C LYS A 33 -31.97 5.90 15.09
N GLN A 34 -32.69 6.87 14.53
CA GLN A 34 -32.54 7.26 13.13
C GLN A 34 -31.13 7.82 12.86
N GLU A 35 -30.63 8.70 13.73
CA GLU A 35 -29.26 9.23 13.62
C GLU A 35 -28.22 8.11 13.73
N LEU A 36 -28.39 7.16 14.65
CA LEU A 36 -27.48 6.01 14.80
C LEU A 36 -27.41 5.17 13.52
N VAL A 37 -28.57 4.88 12.90
CA VAL A 37 -28.63 4.16 11.61
C VAL A 37 -27.89 4.92 10.51
N THR A 38 -28.03 6.24 10.46
CA THR A 38 -27.31 7.08 9.49
C THR A 38 -25.80 7.09 9.75
N VAL A 39 -25.37 7.16 11.00
CA VAL A 39 -23.95 7.06 11.36
C VAL A 39 -23.37 5.70 11.01
N ASP A 40 -24.07 4.60 11.28
CA ASP A 40 -23.64 3.25 10.92
C ASP A 40 -23.45 3.10 9.40
N GLN A 41 -24.35 3.69 8.60
CA GLN A 41 -24.20 3.74 7.15
C GLN A 41 -22.93 4.50 6.74
N TYR A 42 -22.67 5.68 7.31
CA TYR A 42 -21.45 6.44 6.99
C TYR A 42 -20.17 5.72 7.42
N ILE A 43 -20.20 4.97 8.54
CA ILE A 43 -19.07 4.13 8.96
C ILE A 43 -18.79 3.05 7.90
N ALA A 44 -19.84 2.36 7.43
CA ALA A 44 -19.69 1.32 6.41
C ALA A 44 -19.12 1.88 5.10
N GLU A 45 -19.62 3.03 4.65
CA GLU A 45 -19.14 3.72 3.45
C GLU A 45 -17.68 4.18 3.58
N ALA A 46 -17.30 4.72 4.74
CA ALA A 46 -15.93 5.14 5.03
C ALA A 46 -14.96 3.94 5.04
N GLN A 47 -15.38 2.81 5.63
CA GLN A 47 -14.59 1.58 5.66
C GLN A 47 -14.41 0.97 4.27
N GLU A 48 -15.42 1.04 3.40
CA GLU A 48 -15.28 0.58 2.01
C GLU A 48 -14.30 1.46 1.23
N LYS A 49 -14.42 2.79 1.36
CA LYS A 49 -13.48 3.74 0.74
C LYS A 49 -12.05 3.52 1.22
N HIS A 50 -11.87 3.33 2.52
CA HIS A 50 -10.54 3.08 3.10
C HIS A 50 -9.92 1.79 2.55
N ARG A 51 -10.68 0.69 2.51
CA ARG A 51 -10.23 -0.58 1.91
C ARG A 51 -9.88 -0.42 0.43
N GLY A 52 -10.61 0.42 -0.31
CA GLY A 52 -10.28 0.77 -1.70
C GLY A 52 -8.94 1.49 -1.82
N ILE A 53 -8.66 2.47 -0.94
CA ILE A 53 -7.40 3.20 -0.91
C ILE A 53 -6.24 2.27 -0.54
N GLU A 54 -6.40 1.42 0.48
CA GLU A 54 -5.38 0.45 0.87
C GLU A 54 -5.04 -0.51 -0.27
N ARG A 55 -6.04 -1.03 -0.98
CA ARG A 55 -5.82 -1.88 -2.17
C ARG A 55 -5.03 -1.14 -3.25
N ASN A 56 -5.38 0.11 -3.54
CA ASN A 56 -4.65 0.92 -4.53
C ASN A 56 -3.19 1.17 -4.09
N ALA A 57 -2.97 1.45 -2.80
CA ALA A 57 -1.63 1.63 -2.25
C ALA A 57 -0.79 0.34 -2.35
N LEU A 58 -1.40 -0.82 -2.07
CA LEU A 58 -0.76 -2.13 -2.24
C LEU A 58 -0.39 -2.39 -3.70
N TRP A 59 -1.29 -2.07 -4.64
CA TRP A 59 -1.02 -2.24 -6.08
C TRP A 59 0.14 -1.36 -6.55
N LEU A 60 0.17 -0.09 -6.15
CA LEU A 60 1.29 0.82 -6.47
C LEU A 60 2.59 0.33 -5.83
N SER A 61 2.55 -0.11 -4.56
CA SER A 61 3.71 -0.67 -3.88
C SER A 61 4.22 -1.93 -4.57
N GLN A 62 3.32 -2.78 -5.08
CA GLN A 62 3.69 -3.98 -5.82
C GLN A 62 4.48 -3.59 -7.07
N THR A 63 3.96 -2.68 -7.92
CA THR A 63 4.66 -2.25 -9.14
C THR A 63 6.07 -1.74 -8.85
N VAL A 64 6.24 -0.89 -7.83
CA VAL A 64 7.55 -0.36 -7.43
C VAL A 64 8.49 -1.48 -6.96
N LEU A 65 7.96 -2.48 -6.23
CA LEU A 65 8.75 -3.61 -5.77
C LEU A 65 9.17 -4.54 -6.92
N GLU A 66 8.31 -4.75 -7.91
CA GLU A 66 8.63 -5.54 -9.10
C GLU A 66 9.76 -4.89 -9.92
N GLU A 67 9.73 -3.56 -10.08
CA GLU A 67 10.82 -2.80 -10.72
C GLU A 67 12.12 -2.91 -9.94
N LYS A 68 12.08 -2.67 -8.62
CA LYS A 68 13.26 -2.78 -7.75
C LYS A 68 13.84 -4.19 -7.73
N TRP A 69 12.99 -5.21 -7.74
CA TRP A 69 13.40 -6.60 -7.85
C TRP A 69 14.17 -6.86 -9.15
N ASN A 70 13.64 -6.38 -10.27
CA ASN A 70 14.29 -6.53 -11.59
C ASN A 70 15.62 -5.76 -11.67
N GLU A 71 15.73 -4.57 -11.09
CA GLU A 71 16.99 -3.82 -11.01
C GLU A 71 18.03 -4.51 -10.09
N ALA A 72 17.58 -5.05 -8.96
CA ALA A 72 18.45 -5.85 -8.09
C ALA A 72 18.96 -7.10 -8.81
N ALA A 73 18.11 -7.77 -9.59
CA ALA A 73 18.51 -8.90 -10.42
C ALA A 73 19.57 -8.47 -11.45
N LYS A 74 19.38 -7.35 -12.16
CA LYS A 74 20.39 -6.82 -13.09
C LYS A 74 21.74 -6.59 -12.43
N ALA A 75 21.75 -5.91 -11.28
CA ALA A 75 22.96 -5.60 -10.55
C ALA A 75 23.68 -6.88 -10.07
N LEU A 76 22.92 -7.85 -9.55
CA LEU A 76 23.44 -9.16 -9.18
C LEU A 76 24.13 -9.86 -10.37
N PHE A 77 23.50 -9.81 -11.55
CA PHE A 77 24.06 -10.42 -12.75
C PHE A 77 25.26 -9.65 -13.33
N ASP A 78 25.36 -8.33 -13.16
CA ASP A 78 26.59 -7.60 -13.53
C ASP A 78 27.77 -8.03 -12.65
N VAL A 79 27.58 -8.03 -11.33
CA VAL A 79 28.61 -8.46 -10.37
C VAL A 79 28.96 -9.93 -10.57
N GLY A 80 27.95 -10.79 -10.73
CA GLY A 80 28.14 -12.21 -11.00
C GLY A 80 28.87 -12.47 -12.32
N GLY A 81 28.63 -11.66 -13.36
CA GLY A 81 29.32 -11.76 -14.65
C GLY A 81 30.81 -11.44 -14.52
N ARG A 82 31.15 -10.40 -13.73
CA ARG A 82 32.55 -10.08 -13.40
C ARG A 82 33.23 -11.18 -12.60
N LEU A 83 32.54 -11.75 -11.61
CA LEU A 83 33.05 -12.87 -10.81
C LEU A 83 33.29 -14.10 -11.69
N TRP A 84 32.36 -14.41 -12.59
CA TRP A 84 32.51 -15.48 -13.57
C TRP A 84 33.71 -15.27 -14.48
N ALA A 85 33.88 -14.06 -15.02
CA ALA A 85 35.04 -13.71 -15.83
C ALA A 85 36.36 -13.90 -15.06
N ASN A 86 36.37 -13.56 -13.77
CA ASN A 86 37.52 -13.80 -12.90
C ASN A 86 37.81 -15.31 -12.71
N TYR A 87 36.80 -16.12 -12.44
CA TYR A 87 36.94 -17.58 -12.37
C TYR A 87 37.51 -18.18 -13.65
N ASN A 88 37.04 -17.72 -14.82
CA ASN A 88 37.62 -18.14 -16.11
C ASN A 88 39.12 -17.85 -16.19
N LEU A 89 39.54 -16.64 -15.78
CA LEU A 89 40.96 -16.25 -15.83
C LEU A 89 41.82 -17.03 -14.83
N LEU A 90 41.26 -17.43 -13.70
CA LEU A 90 41.94 -18.22 -12.67
C LEU A 90 41.85 -19.74 -12.89
N GLY A 91 41.12 -20.20 -13.91
CA GLY A 91 40.86 -21.62 -14.14
C GLY A 91 40.01 -22.28 -13.05
N ILE A 92 39.17 -21.52 -12.35
CA ILE A 92 38.29 -21.99 -11.27
C ILE A 92 36.93 -22.39 -11.86
N ASP A 93 36.38 -23.50 -11.37
CA ASP A 93 35.05 -24.01 -11.75
C ASP A 93 33.90 -23.15 -11.22
N GLN A 94 32.82 -23.00 -12.00
CA GLN A 94 31.74 -22.03 -11.81
C GLN A 94 30.40 -22.68 -11.38
N VAL A 95 30.42 -23.94 -10.93
CA VAL A 95 29.20 -24.73 -10.66
C VAL A 95 28.17 -24.05 -9.74
N SER A 96 28.59 -23.20 -8.82
CA SER A 96 27.68 -22.41 -7.99
C SER A 96 26.89 -21.36 -8.79
N LEU A 97 27.51 -20.68 -9.75
CA LEU A 97 26.88 -19.65 -10.58
C LEU A 97 26.00 -20.24 -11.69
N LEU A 98 26.29 -21.46 -12.14
CA LEU A 98 25.46 -22.19 -13.12
C LEU A 98 24.03 -22.45 -12.63
N LYS A 99 23.82 -22.47 -11.30
CA LYS A 99 22.50 -22.70 -10.69
C LYS A 99 21.67 -21.43 -10.53
N LEU A 100 22.23 -20.26 -10.85
CA LEU A 100 21.56 -18.99 -10.66
C LEU A 100 20.43 -18.81 -11.68
N ALA A 101 19.20 -18.71 -11.16
CA ALA A 101 18.01 -18.37 -11.92
C ALA A 101 17.19 -17.38 -11.09
N VAL A 102 16.98 -16.16 -11.59
CA VAL A 102 16.19 -15.12 -10.92
C VAL A 102 14.98 -14.79 -11.80
N PRO A 103 13.74 -14.98 -11.33
CA PRO A 103 12.57 -14.68 -12.12
C PRO A 103 12.44 -13.18 -12.36
N GLN A 104 12.03 -12.79 -13.56
CA GLN A 104 11.60 -11.41 -13.81
C GLN A 104 10.21 -11.21 -13.21
N ALA A 105 10.02 -10.12 -12.48
CA ALA A 105 8.73 -9.74 -11.92
C ALA A 105 7.95 -8.80 -12.85
N GLY A 106 6.61 -8.87 -12.82
CA GLY A 106 5.69 -8.09 -13.65
C GLY A 106 5.25 -8.79 -14.94
N GLU A 107 4.72 -8.03 -15.91
CA GLU A 107 4.14 -8.57 -17.17
C GLU A 107 5.15 -9.24 -18.11
N ARG A 108 6.45 -9.03 -17.90
CA ARG A 108 7.49 -9.66 -18.71
C ARG A 108 7.77 -11.06 -18.19
N VAL A 109 7.28 -12.06 -18.93
CA VAL A 109 7.56 -13.47 -18.66
C VAL A 109 8.99 -13.79 -19.13
N GLY A 110 9.91 -13.90 -18.17
CA GLY A 110 11.30 -14.25 -18.43
C GLY A 110 12.04 -14.61 -17.14
N ASN A 111 13.12 -15.39 -17.26
CA ASN A 111 14.02 -15.68 -16.16
C ASN A 111 15.41 -15.15 -16.52
N TRP A 112 16.04 -14.47 -15.58
CA TRP A 112 17.45 -14.14 -15.63
C TRP A 112 18.22 -15.42 -15.31
N THR A 113 18.95 -15.98 -16.28
CA THR A 113 19.58 -17.30 -16.13
C THR A 113 21.08 -17.24 -16.35
N TRP A 114 21.80 -18.29 -15.92
CA TRP A 114 23.24 -18.41 -16.11
C TRP A 114 23.73 -18.16 -17.55
N HIS A 115 22.89 -18.36 -18.57
CA HIS A 115 23.24 -18.03 -19.96
C HIS A 115 23.52 -16.53 -20.12
N GLU A 116 22.63 -15.68 -19.60
CA GLU A 116 22.80 -14.23 -19.64
C GLU A 116 24.00 -13.78 -18.80
N LEU A 117 24.26 -14.49 -17.70
CA LEU A 117 25.44 -14.27 -16.87
C LEU A 117 26.73 -14.54 -17.65
N SER A 118 26.77 -15.67 -18.37
CA SER A 118 27.88 -16.08 -19.22
C SER A 118 28.09 -15.12 -20.38
N ASP A 119 27.01 -14.67 -21.04
CA ASP A 119 27.08 -13.69 -22.13
C ASP A 119 27.64 -12.34 -21.67
N ARG A 120 27.24 -11.87 -20.48
CA ARG A 120 27.79 -10.65 -19.87
C ARG A 120 29.23 -10.84 -19.42
N ALA A 121 29.59 -11.99 -18.86
CA ALA A 121 30.97 -12.28 -18.46
C ALA A 121 31.96 -12.14 -19.63
N ARG A 122 31.55 -12.50 -20.86
CA ARG A 122 32.37 -12.38 -22.07
C ARG A 122 32.68 -10.94 -22.48
N SER A 123 31.94 -9.95 -21.99
CA SER A 123 32.18 -8.54 -22.32
C SER A 123 33.18 -7.84 -21.39
N HIS A 124 33.64 -8.52 -20.33
CA HIS A 124 34.60 -7.96 -19.39
C HIS A 124 36.05 -8.39 -19.73
N SER A 125 36.95 -7.41 -19.87
CA SER A 125 38.38 -7.67 -20.01
C SER A 125 39.07 -7.73 -18.65
N ALA A 126 40.29 -8.30 -18.61
CA ALA A 126 41.12 -8.31 -17.39
C ALA A 126 41.36 -6.88 -16.84
N GLN A 127 41.46 -5.88 -17.71
CA GLN A 127 41.64 -4.48 -17.30
C GLN A 127 40.37 -3.91 -16.66
N ASP A 128 39.19 -4.27 -17.15
CA ASP A 128 37.90 -3.85 -16.57
C ASP A 128 37.68 -4.44 -15.16
N LEU A 129 38.19 -5.64 -14.93
CA LEU A 129 38.10 -6.33 -13.64
C LEU A 129 39.06 -5.78 -12.58
N LEU A 130 40.12 -5.08 -12.97
CA LEU A 130 41.08 -4.49 -12.04
C LEU A 130 40.64 -3.10 -11.55
N HIS A 131 39.72 -2.43 -12.25
CA HIS A 131 39.17 -1.12 -11.89
C HIS A 131 37.78 -1.23 -11.22
N LEU A 132 37.69 -1.96 -10.10
CA LEU A 132 36.44 -2.28 -9.39
C LEU A 132 35.75 -1.07 -8.72
N ASN A 133 36.45 0.04 -8.48
CA ASN A 133 35.97 1.20 -7.71
C ASN A 133 34.90 2.08 -8.38
N ARG A 134 34.26 1.61 -9.46
CA ARG A 134 33.23 2.37 -10.19
C ARG A 134 31.78 2.02 -9.79
N LEU A 135 31.58 1.22 -8.75
CA LEU A 135 30.26 0.67 -8.35
C LEU A 135 29.59 1.38 -7.15
N HIS A 136 30.07 2.55 -6.72
CA HIS A 136 29.43 3.33 -5.66
C HIS A 136 29.12 4.77 -6.10
N SER A 137 27.85 5.02 -6.43
CA SER A 137 27.13 6.28 -6.25
C SER A 137 25.63 6.02 -6.41
#